data_AF-A0A8T1P1I5-F1
#
_entry.id   AF-A0A8T1P1I5-F1
#
_cell.length_a   1.000
_cell.length_b   1.000
_cell.length_c   1.000
_cell.angle_alpha   90.00
_cell.angle_beta   90.00
_cell.angle_gamma   90.00
#
_symmetry.space_group_name_H-M   'P 1'
#
loop_
_entity.id
_entity.type
_entity.pdbx_description
1 polymer ?
#
loop_
_entity_poly.entity_id
_entity_poly.type
_entity_poly.pdbx_seq_one_letter_code
_entity_poly.pdbx_strand_id
1 'polypeptide(L)'
;MSIADITPIRKELVNSAGDFRSRPEPCSRESILIYLTVAGSVIPMRVLESDSITSVKLRIQKCKGFVVKKQKLVYAGRELARNDDLIKDYGVTGGDVLHLVLRLSDLLLITVRTICGKEIVFQVDRYRNVGYLKQRIWKEEGKGFVDLQDQEIFCNGEKLNDQIRVADICKDNDAVIHLVVQKSAKFRTKPVEKELELLVVAATATATEESHDRVGGDQQPGALQVVTREPLGGDFWLEPIVVNTKVEFPSIIRDMINSAFAGLEKGNQPIRSSEGTGGAYFMQDSSGQEYVSVFKPNDEEPMAVHNPRGLPVSSNGEGLKRGTKVGEGALREVAAYILDHPRAGPRMLLGETMGFAGVPPTTMVRCLHQGFNHSGGYNCKSKNVKIGSLQLFMKNDGSCEDIGPGAFPVDEVHKISVLDIRMANADRHAGNILFRKGEEGKNILIPIDHGYCLPENFEDCTFEWLYWPQARQPYSPATIEYINSLDAEQDIALLKFYGWDITLECARMLRISTMLLKKGVERGLTPFAIGSIMCRETVTKESVIEKIVCEAKDSLLPGMSEAAFLEAVFRIMDSHLDKHAK
;
A
#
# COMPACT_ATOMS: atom_id res chain seq x y z
N MET A 1 -5.05 17.11 55.76
CA MET A 1 -5.74 17.40 54.49
C MET A 1 -5.87 18.92 54.37
N SER A 2 -5.13 19.56 53.47
CA SER A 2 -5.01 21.03 53.34
C SER A 2 -5.37 21.41 51.89
N ILE A 3 -6.42 22.20 51.61
CA ILE A 3 -6.45 23.68 51.40
C ILE A 3 -5.45 24.09 50.30
N ALA A 4 -5.74 24.88 49.25
CA ALA A 4 -6.94 25.46 48.65
C ALA A 4 -6.52 26.14 47.30
N ASP A 5 -7.51 26.77 46.65
CA ASP A 5 -7.44 28.04 45.90
C ASP A 5 -7.52 28.12 44.36
N ILE A 6 -8.39 29.04 43.96
CA ILE A 6 -8.90 29.43 42.65
C ILE A 6 -8.53 30.93 42.42
N THR A 7 -7.81 31.24 41.32
CA THR A 7 -7.73 32.54 40.55
C THR A 7 -7.19 33.83 41.23
N PRO A 8 -6.96 35.02 40.56
CA PRO A 8 -7.00 35.46 39.14
C PRO A 8 -5.83 36.38 38.65
N ILE A 9 -5.93 36.83 37.38
CA ILE A 9 -5.16 37.85 36.63
C ILE A 9 -5.24 39.28 37.23
N ARG A 10 -4.14 40.06 37.23
CA ARG A 10 -4.17 41.54 37.03
C ARG A 10 -2.81 42.22 36.69
N LYS A 11 -2.83 42.93 35.55
CA LYS A 11 -2.35 44.29 35.20
C LYS A 11 -0.87 44.73 35.31
N GLU A 12 -0.42 45.31 34.20
CA GLU A 12 0.78 46.14 33.94
C GLU A 12 0.88 47.43 34.79
N LEU A 13 2.11 47.91 35.02
CA LEU A 13 2.64 49.22 34.55
C LEU A 13 4.14 49.44 34.91
N VAL A 14 4.97 49.55 33.86
CA VAL A 14 5.96 50.62 33.53
C VAL A 14 7.28 50.84 34.34
N ASN A 15 8.38 50.69 33.56
CA ASN A 15 9.73 51.30 33.55
C ASN A 15 10.72 51.17 34.73
N SER A 16 11.88 50.55 34.45
CA SER A 16 13.16 51.29 34.32
C SER A 16 14.28 50.40 33.72
N ALA A 17 15.24 51.08 33.09
CA ALA A 17 16.24 50.56 32.16
C ALA A 17 17.33 49.67 32.79
N GLY A 18 17.84 48.71 32.01
CA GLY A 18 19.00 47.90 32.34
C GLY A 18 19.41 46.99 31.18
N ASP A 19 20.31 47.50 30.35
CA ASP A 19 20.87 46.93 29.13
C ASP A 19 21.57 45.57 29.37
N PHE A 20 21.08 44.50 28.74
CA PHE A 20 21.90 43.35 28.35
C PHE A 20 21.50 42.91 26.95
N ARG A 21 22.25 43.42 25.97
CA ARG A 21 22.25 42.98 24.57
C ARG A 21 22.42 41.46 24.47
N SER A 22 21.33 40.75 24.24
CA SER A 22 21.34 39.52 23.45
C SER A 22 20.91 39.90 22.04
N ARG A 23 21.86 39.85 21.10
CA ARG A 23 21.56 39.98 19.66
C ARG A 23 20.50 38.92 19.31
N PRO A 24 19.42 39.25 18.58
CA PRO A 24 18.65 38.22 17.92
C PRO A 24 19.58 37.56 16.90
N GLU A 25 19.76 36.25 17.00
CA GLU A 25 20.39 35.47 15.95
C GLU A 25 19.72 35.80 14.61
N PRO A 26 20.50 35.95 13.52
CA PRO A 26 19.92 36.26 12.23
C PRO A 26 19.00 35.10 11.82
N CYS A 27 17.71 35.40 11.65
CA CYS A 27 16.72 34.44 11.14
C CYS A 27 17.28 33.77 9.87
N SER A 28 17.53 32.46 9.94
CA SER A 28 17.89 31.63 8.80
C SER A 28 16.84 31.85 7.71
N ARG A 29 17.29 32.26 6.51
CA ARG A 29 16.44 32.31 5.30
C ARG A 29 16.30 30.93 4.65
N GLU A 30 16.57 29.88 5.40
CA GLU A 30 16.59 28.52 4.88
C GLU A 30 15.16 27.98 4.84
N SER A 31 14.75 27.58 3.63
CA SER A 31 13.47 26.91 3.43
C SER A 31 13.61 25.46 3.87
N ILE A 32 12.89 25.08 4.91
CA ILE A 32 12.75 23.69 5.34
C ILE A 32 11.64 23.01 4.52
N LEU A 33 11.80 21.71 4.30
CA LEU A 33 10.78 20.89 3.65
C LEU A 33 9.97 20.17 4.72
N ILE A 34 8.68 20.43 4.81
CA ILE A 34 7.75 19.74 5.71
C ILE A 34 6.80 18.85 4.90
N TYR A 35 6.24 17.82 5.52
CA TYR A 35 5.27 16.92 4.87
C TYR A 35 3.88 17.11 5.48
N LEU A 36 2.92 17.51 4.66
CA LEU A 36 1.53 17.64 5.07
C LEU A 36 0.75 16.36 4.77
N THR A 37 0.22 15.68 5.80
CA THR A 37 -0.68 14.53 5.61
C THR A 37 -2.14 14.96 5.69
N VAL A 38 -2.95 14.53 4.72
CA VAL A 38 -4.39 14.78 4.67
C VAL A 38 -5.09 13.58 4.05
N ALA A 39 -6.01 12.93 4.77
CA ALA A 39 -6.83 11.82 4.26
C ALA A 39 -5.99 10.76 3.51
N GLY A 40 -4.89 10.31 4.12
CA GLY A 40 -3.97 9.32 3.56
C GLY A 40 -2.99 9.85 2.49
N SER A 41 -3.12 11.09 2.03
CA SER A 41 -2.17 11.71 1.08
C SER A 41 -1.04 12.45 1.81
N VAL A 42 0.22 12.20 1.44
CA VAL A 42 1.40 12.93 1.91
C VAL A 42 1.81 13.97 0.87
N ILE A 43 1.97 15.23 1.28
CA ILE A 43 2.27 16.34 0.38
C ILE A 43 3.50 17.10 0.88
N PRO A 44 4.62 17.10 0.14
CA PRO A 44 5.78 17.92 0.50
C PRO A 44 5.48 19.41 0.31
N MET A 45 5.87 20.24 1.26
CA MET A 45 5.70 21.70 1.23
C MET A 45 6.95 22.39 1.76
N ARG A 46 7.51 23.31 0.98
CA ARG A 46 8.60 24.18 1.46
C ARG A 46 8.04 25.33 2.26
N VAL A 47 8.57 25.53 3.46
CA VAL A 47 8.23 26.63 4.38
C VAL A 47 9.51 27.21 4.97
N LEU A 48 9.46 28.47 5.40
CA LEU A 48 10.55 29.02 6.19
C LEU A 48 10.36 28.60 7.65
N GLU A 49 11.44 28.37 8.39
CA GLU A 49 11.35 28.14 9.85
C GLU A 49 10.68 29.32 10.57
N SER A 50 10.84 30.52 9.99
CA SER A 50 10.21 31.76 10.42
C SER A 50 8.84 32.02 9.81
N ASP A 51 8.24 31.10 9.04
CA ASP A 51 6.86 31.25 8.60
C ASP A 51 5.94 31.14 9.84
N SER A 52 4.97 32.05 9.97
CA SER A 52 3.92 31.91 10.98
C SER A 52 2.97 30.77 10.61
N ILE A 53 2.27 30.21 11.60
CA ILE A 53 1.26 29.18 11.34
C ILE A 53 0.18 29.68 10.37
N THR A 54 -0.16 30.96 10.39
CA THR A 54 -1.07 31.57 9.40
C THR A 54 -0.51 31.53 7.98
N SER A 55 0.78 31.81 7.80
CA SER A 55 1.47 31.74 6.50
C SER A 55 1.40 30.32 5.92
N VAL A 56 1.66 29.30 6.76
CA VAL A 56 1.54 27.88 6.38
C VAL A 56 0.12 27.55 5.97
N LYS A 57 -0.87 27.91 6.80
CA LYS A 57 -2.27 27.64 6.49
C LYS A 57 -2.70 28.32 5.18
N LEU A 58 -2.23 29.54 4.92
CA LEU A 58 -2.51 30.23 3.66
C LEU A 58 -1.86 29.52 2.46
N ARG A 59 -0.64 28.98 2.62
CA ARG A 59 0.02 28.18 1.59
C ARG A 59 -0.74 26.88 1.32
N ILE A 60 -1.21 26.19 2.35
CA ILE A 60 -2.11 25.03 2.23
C ILE A 60 -3.40 25.41 1.49
N GLN A 61 -3.99 26.57 1.79
CA GLN A 61 -5.17 27.06 1.06
C GLN A 61 -4.87 27.24 -0.44
N LYS A 62 -3.74 27.81 -0.81
CA LYS A 62 -3.37 27.98 -2.23
C LYS A 62 -3.09 26.65 -2.92
N CYS A 63 -2.38 25.73 -2.26
CA CYS A 63 -1.95 24.46 -2.85
C CYS A 63 -3.06 23.40 -2.88
N LYS A 64 -4.01 23.46 -1.95
CA LYS A 64 -5.01 22.41 -1.74
C LYS A 64 -6.45 22.95 -1.67
N GLY A 65 -6.66 24.25 -1.52
CA GLY A 65 -8.01 24.82 -1.50
C GLY A 65 -8.74 24.71 -0.16
N PHE A 66 -8.06 24.35 0.93
CA PHE A 66 -8.65 24.36 2.29
C PHE A 66 -8.64 25.76 2.88
N VAL A 67 -9.74 26.25 3.41
CA VAL A 67 -9.80 27.63 3.95
C VAL A 67 -9.08 27.76 5.29
N VAL A 68 -8.21 28.77 5.44
CA VAL A 68 -7.34 28.96 6.64
C VAL A 68 -8.07 28.79 7.97
N LYS A 69 -9.24 29.45 8.15
CA LYS A 69 -9.99 29.45 9.41
C LYS A 69 -10.52 28.08 9.85
N LYS A 70 -10.48 27.09 8.97
CA LYS A 70 -10.97 25.71 9.22
C LYS A 70 -9.86 24.67 9.14
N GLN A 71 -8.63 25.09 8.90
CA GLN A 71 -7.48 24.20 8.94
C GLN A 71 -7.02 23.97 10.37
N LYS A 72 -7.10 22.72 10.82
CA LYS A 72 -6.51 22.25 12.07
C LYS A 72 -5.23 21.48 11.76
N LEU A 73 -4.10 22.09 12.06
CA LEU A 73 -2.78 21.47 11.90
C LEU A 73 -2.34 20.87 13.23
N VAL A 74 -1.80 19.66 13.20
CA VAL A 74 -1.29 18.94 14.38
C VAL A 74 0.12 18.43 14.06
N TYR A 75 1.04 18.61 15.00
CA TYR A 75 2.41 18.12 14.96
C TYR A 75 2.77 17.50 16.30
N ALA A 76 3.34 16.29 16.31
CA ALA A 76 3.70 15.56 17.53
C ALA A 76 2.57 15.51 18.58
N GLY A 77 1.31 15.34 18.13
CA GLY A 77 0.11 15.34 18.99
C GLY A 77 -0.34 16.71 19.50
N ARG A 78 0.39 17.80 19.21
CA ARG A 78 0.05 19.17 19.59
C ARG A 78 -0.61 19.91 18.43
N GLU A 79 -1.73 20.58 18.70
CA GLU A 79 -2.36 21.46 17.71
C GLU A 79 -1.59 22.78 17.55
N LEU A 80 -1.32 23.17 16.31
CA LEU A 80 -0.73 24.46 15.93
C LEU A 80 -1.84 25.52 15.93
N ALA A 81 -2.35 25.81 17.13
CA ALA A 81 -3.52 26.65 17.36
C ALA A 81 -3.20 28.15 17.35
N ARG A 82 -1.96 28.54 17.70
CA ARG A 82 -1.54 29.95 17.75
C ARG A 82 -1.07 30.38 16.38
N ASN A 83 -1.86 31.25 15.76
CA ASN A 83 -1.72 31.65 14.37
C ASN A 83 -0.51 32.55 14.10
N ASP A 84 -0.05 33.29 15.11
CA ASP A 84 1.06 34.24 15.02
C ASP A 84 2.41 33.62 15.43
N ASP A 85 2.37 32.47 16.12
CA ASP A 85 3.57 31.70 16.47
C ASP A 85 4.24 31.17 15.19
N LEU A 86 5.57 31.03 15.24
CA LEU A 86 6.35 30.53 14.12
C LEU A 86 6.33 29.00 14.12
N ILE A 87 6.50 28.41 12.94
CA ILE A 87 6.61 26.95 12.81
C ILE A 87 7.71 26.38 13.71
N LYS A 88 8.86 27.04 13.76
CA LYS A 88 9.98 26.64 14.63
C LYS A 88 9.65 26.70 16.13
N ASP A 89 8.72 27.56 16.54
CA ASP A 89 8.33 27.69 17.96
C ASP A 89 7.55 26.44 18.42
N TYR A 90 6.98 25.68 17.47
CA TYR A 90 6.38 24.37 17.71
C TYR A 90 7.39 23.22 17.62
N GLY A 91 8.68 23.51 17.38
CA GLY A 91 9.72 22.49 17.23
C GLY A 91 9.66 21.73 15.90
N VAL A 92 9.00 22.31 14.88
CA VAL A 92 8.94 21.74 13.54
C VAL A 92 10.21 22.13 12.77
N THR A 93 10.86 21.14 12.20
CA THR A 93 12.10 21.20 11.45
C THR A 93 11.95 20.56 10.06
N GLY A 94 12.99 20.60 9.23
CA GLY A 94 12.98 19.97 7.92
C GLY A 94 12.87 18.45 8.01
N GLY A 95 11.88 17.88 7.32
CA GLY A 95 11.56 16.45 7.32
C GLY A 95 10.32 16.10 8.14
N ASP A 96 9.81 17.04 8.94
CA ASP A 96 8.72 16.77 9.87
C ASP A 96 7.34 16.70 9.20
N VAL A 97 6.46 15.91 9.82
CA VAL A 97 5.11 15.62 9.32
C VAL A 97 4.05 16.42 10.08
N LEU A 98 3.32 17.27 9.37
CA LEU A 98 2.15 17.97 9.88
C LEU A 98 0.88 17.26 9.42
N HIS A 99 -0.02 16.98 10.36
CA HIS A 99 -1.32 16.41 10.07
C HIS A 99 -2.36 17.53 9.93
N LEU A 100 -3.00 17.64 8.77
CA LEU A 100 -4.21 18.44 8.63
C LEU A 100 -5.43 17.54 8.86
N VAL A 101 -6.10 17.79 9.99
CA VAL A 101 -7.21 16.98 10.49
C VAL A 101 -8.50 17.37 9.75
N LEU A 102 -9.14 16.38 9.12
CA LEU A 102 -10.49 16.50 8.55
C LEU A 102 -11.48 15.77 9.46
N ARG A 103 -12.66 16.35 9.72
CA ARG A 103 -13.73 15.64 10.42
C ARG A 103 -14.66 15.00 9.41
N LEU A 104 -15.20 13.83 9.72
CA LEU A 104 -16.17 13.15 8.84
C LEU A 104 -17.42 14.01 8.58
N SER A 105 -17.83 14.86 9.53
CA SER A 105 -18.90 15.86 9.35
C SER A 105 -18.61 16.91 8.27
N ASP A 106 -17.35 17.05 7.87
CA ASP A 106 -16.90 18.07 6.93
C ASP A 106 -16.95 17.55 5.47
N LEU A 107 -17.20 16.27 5.25
CA LEU A 107 -17.38 15.70 3.91
C LEU A 107 -18.82 15.93 3.40
N LEU A 108 -18.95 16.16 2.09
CA LEU A 108 -20.20 16.28 1.35
C LEU A 108 -20.17 15.36 0.13
N LEU A 109 -21.32 14.79 -0.20
CA LEU A 109 -21.54 14.10 -1.46
C LEU A 109 -22.08 15.11 -2.48
N ILE A 110 -21.46 15.19 -3.65
CA ILE A 110 -21.86 16.10 -4.72
C ILE A 110 -22.07 15.29 -5.98
N THR A 111 -23.21 15.47 -6.63
CA THR A 111 -23.47 14.87 -7.94
C THR A 111 -23.19 15.90 -9.02
N VAL A 112 -22.24 15.62 -9.90
CA VAL A 112 -21.91 16.43 -11.07
C VAL A 112 -22.58 15.82 -12.29
N ARG A 113 -23.53 16.54 -12.88
CA ARG A 113 -24.19 16.14 -14.13
C ARG A 113 -23.53 16.87 -15.31
N THR A 114 -23.05 16.10 -16.27
CA THR A 114 -22.46 16.60 -17.51
C THR A 114 -23.52 16.88 -18.57
N ILE A 115 -23.18 17.67 -19.61
CA ILE A 115 -24.09 17.98 -20.73
C ILE A 115 -24.55 16.76 -21.55
N CYS A 116 -23.84 15.63 -21.49
CA CYS A 116 -24.27 14.38 -22.14
C CYS A 116 -25.19 13.53 -21.26
N GLY A 117 -25.62 14.06 -20.11
CA GLY A 117 -26.54 13.38 -19.18
C GLY A 117 -25.86 12.41 -18.21
N LYS A 118 -24.54 12.24 -18.28
CA LYS A 118 -23.78 11.41 -17.32
C LYS A 118 -23.68 12.11 -15.97
N GLU A 119 -24.03 11.39 -14.91
CA GLU A 119 -23.91 11.82 -13.51
C GLU A 119 -22.72 11.15 -12.84
N ILE A 120 -21.93 11.93 -12.12
CA ILE A 120 -20.74 11.46 -11.42
C ILE A 120 -20.82 11.96 -9.99
N VAL A 121 -20.69 11.05 -9.03
CA VAL A 121 -20.80 11.38 -7.61
C VAL A 121 -19.41 11.52 -7.00
N PHE A 122 -19.14 12.67 -6.41
CA PHE A 122 -17.88 13.00 -5.74
C PHE A 122 -18.10 13.17 -4.24
N GLN A 123 -17.31 12.49 -3.42
CA GLN A 123 -17.19 12.82 -2.00
C GLN A 123 -16.10 13.87 -1.80
N VAL A 124 -16.48 15.09 -1.41
CA VAL A 124 -15.61 16.27 -1.34
C VAL A 124 -15.74 16.94 0.01
N ASP A 125 -14.62 17.37 0.59
CA ASP A 125 -14.65 18.22 1.78
C ASP A 125 -15.35 19.55 1.47
N ARG A 126 -16.34 19.91 2.28
CA ARG A 126 -17.23 21.07 2.08
C ARG A 126 -16.50 22.41 2.11
N TYR A 127 -15.28 22.44 2.63
CA TYR A 127 -14.46 23.64 2.71
C TYR A 127 -13.44 23.76 1.58
N ARG A 128 -13.42 22.81 0.63
CA ARG A 128 -12.72 22.96 -0.65
C ARG A 128 -13.39 24.04 -1.51
N ASN A 129 -12.64 24.56 -2.46
CA ASN A 129 -13.14 25.51 -3.44
C ASN A 129 -13.54 24.84 -4.76
N VAL A 130 -14.28 25.55 -5.61
CA VAL A 130 -14.72 25.06 -6.93
C VAL A 130 -13.54 24.73 -7.85
N GLY A 131 -12.42 25.45 -7.74
CA GLY A 131 -11.21 25.16 -8.52
C GLY A 131 -10.65 23.76 -8.25
N TYR A 132 -10.68 23.30 -6.99
CA TYR A 132 -10.35 21.92 -6.64
C TYR A 132 -11.31 20.91 -7.29
N LEU A 133 -12.61 21.21 -7.32
CA LEU A 133 -13.61 20.35 -7.94
C LEU A 133 -13.40 20.23 -9.46
N LYS A 134 -13.10 21.35 -10.16
CA LYS A 134 -12.73 21.35 -11.58
C LYS A 134 -11.53 20.46 -11.86
N GLN A 135 -10.46 20.59 -11.08
CA GLN A 135 -9.26 19.75 -11.23
C GLN A 135 -9.56 18.27 -10.98
N ARG A 136 -10.48 17.95 -10.06
CA ARG A 136 -10.86 16.57 -9.77
C ARG A 136 -11.68 15.96 -10.91
N ILE A 137 -12.67 16.70 -11.41
CA ILE A 137 -13.46 16.30 -12.60
C ILE A 137 -12.53 16.12 -13.81
N TRP A 138 -11.59 17.04 -14.03
CA TRP A 138 -10.57 16.94 -15.07
C TRP A 138 -9.75 15.64 -14.96
N LYS A 139 -9.27 15.30 -13.77
CA LYS A 139 -8.43 14.11 -13.58
C LYS A 139 -9.21 12.81 -13.80
N GLU A 140 -10.50 12.80 -13.47
CA GLU A 140 -11.36 11.62 -13.60
C GLU A 140 -11.93 11.44 -15.04
N GLU A 141 -12.13 12.51 -15.83
CA GLU A 141 -12.73 12.43 -17.19
C GLU A 141 -11.83 12.93 -18.35
N GLY A 142 -10.68 13.57 -18.06
CA GLY A 142 -9.85 14.33 -19.00
C GLY A 142 -8.87 13.53 -19.85
N LYS A 143 -9.30 12.41 -20.46
CA LYS A 143 -8.57 11.80 -21.59
C LYS A 143 -9.28 11.94 -22.94
N GLY A 144 -10.41 12.65 -23.00
CA GLY A 144 -11.14 12.88 -24.26
C GLY A 144 -11.71 14.28 -24.50
N PHE A 145 -11.77 15.17 -23.50
CA PHE A 145 -12.52 16.42 -23.64
C PHE A 145 -11.85 17.64 -22.96
N VAL A 146 -11.19 18.45 -23.82
CA VAL A 146 -10.93 19.91 -23.69
C VAL A 146 -9.87 20.29 -22.64
N ASP A 147 -9.33 21.53 -22.65
CA ASP A 147 -8.30 22.12 -21.75
C ASP A 147 -8.91 22.69 -20.43
N LEU A 148 -8.13 22.78 -19.34
CA LEU A 148 -8.61 23.16 -17.99
C LEU A 148 -9.24 24.57 -17.98
N GLN A 149 -8.89 25.38 -18.98
CA GLN A 149 -9.37 26.75 -19.20
C GLN A 149 -10.75 26.82 -19.88
N ASP A 150 -11.23 25.72 -20.46
CA ASP A 150 -12.50 25.67 -21.21
C ASP A 150 -13.65 25.00 -20.40
N GLN A 151 -13.41 24.71 -19.11
CA GLN A 151 -14.41 24.11 -18.20
C GLN A 151 -15.19 25.18 -17.42
N GLU A 152 -16.51 25.25 -17.64
CA GLU A 152 -17.41 26.12 -16.89
C GLU A 152 -18.36 25.29 -15.99
N ILE A 153 -18.29 25.50 -14.68
CA ILE A 153 -19.20 24.85 -13.72
C ILE A 153 -20.34 25.80 -13.41
N PHE A 154 -21.57 25.32 -13.50
CA PHE A 154 -22.79 26.02 -13.15
C PHE A 154 -23.51 25.30 -12.00
N CYS A 155 -24.10 26.07 -11.09
CA CYS A 155 -25.05 25.54 -10.11
C CYS A 155 -26.32 26.40 -10.16
N ASN A 156 -27.48 25.77 -10.31
CA ASN A 156 -28.78 26.44 -10.45
C ASN A 156 -28.83 27.54 -11.54
N GLY A 157 -28.05 27.37 -12.62
CA GLY A 157 -27.98 28.33 -13.73
C GLY A 157 -26.97 29.47 -13.55
N GLU A 158 -26.30 29.58 -12.39
CA GLU A 158 -25.27 30.60 -12.15
C GLU A 158 -23.85 30.03 -12.35
N LYS A 159 -22.99 30.81 -13.01
CA LYS A 159 -21.58 30.44 -13.24
C LYS A 159 -20.78 30.54 -11.95
N LEU A 160 -20.13 29.45 -11.55
CA LEU A 160 -19.35 29.41 -10.32
C LEU A 160 -17.90 29.84 -10.53
N ASN A 161 -17.43 30.74 -9.65
CA ASN A 161 -16.02 31.14 -9.57
C ASN A 161 -15.22 30.09 -8.78
N ASP A 162 -14.00 29.80 -9.25
CA ASP A 162 -13.06 28.83 -8.67
C ASP A 162 -12.75 29.07 -7.18
N GLN A 163 -12.94 30.29 -6.68
CA GLN A 163 -12.69 30.68 -5.29
C GLN A 163 -13.87 30.41 -4.34
N ILE A 164 -15.06 30.13 -4.87
CA ILE A 164 -16.27 29.84 -4.07
C ILE A 164 -16.10 28.48 -3.37
N ARG A 165 -16.59 28.34 -2.13
CA ARG A 165 -16.54 27.07 -1.39
C ARG A 165 -17.66 26.15 -1.81
N VAL A 166 -17.40 24.84 -1.72
CA VAL A 166 -18.42 23.81 -1.94
C VAL A 166 -19.60 23.96 -0.97
N ALA A 167 -19.37 24.25 0.31
CA ALA A 167 -20.43 24.46 1.31
C ALA A 167 -21.32 25.68 1.01
N ASP A 168 -20.81 26.67 0.27
CA ASP A 168 -21.56 27.87 -0.10
C ASP A 168 -22.50 27.59 -1.30
N ILE A 169 -22.30 26.47 -2.00
CA ILE A 169 -23.06 26.00 -3.17
C ILE A 169 -24.04 24.89 -2.76
N CYS A 170 -23.59 23.98 -1.90
CA CYS A 170 -24.31 22.78 -1.49
C CYS A 170 -24.49 22.82 0.04
N LYS A 171 -25.69 23.19 0.50
CA LYS A 171 -26.00 23.30 1.94
C LYS A 171 -26.42 21.97 2.58
N ASP A 172 -26.96 21.05 1.77
CA ASP A 172 -27.42 19.71 2.16
C ASP A 172 -26.83 18.62 1.23
N ASN A 173 -26.94 17.35 1.62
CA ASN A 173 -26.30 16.18 0.98
C ASN A 173 -26.82 15.77 -0.42
N ASP A 174 -27.60 16.62 -1.12
CA ASP A 174 -28.30 16.25 -2.37
C ASP A 174 -28.18 17.29 -3.50
N ALA A 175 -27.17 18.15 -3.48
CA ALA A 175 -27.02 19.18 -4.49
C ALA A 175 -26.47 18.65 -5.82
N VAL A 176 -27.19 18.91 -6.92
CA VAL A 176 -26.79 18.58 -8.30
C VAL A 176 -26.10 19.79 -8.94
N ILE A 177 -24.82 19.64 -9.29
CA ILE A 177 -24.03 20.67 -9.98
C ILE A 177 -23.95 20.33 -11.47
N HIS A 178 -24.18 21.30 -12.36
CA HIS A 178 -24.15 21.12 -13.81
C HIS A 178 -22.82 21.59 -14.41
N LEU A 179 -22.11 20.71 -15.13
CA LEU A 179 -20.85 21.06 -15.83
C LEU A 179 -21.12 21.32 -17.31
N VAL A 180 -20.71 22.49 -17.81
CA VAL A 180 -20.77 22.88 -19.24
C VAL A 180 -19.36 23.15 -19.77
N VAL A 181 -18.97 22.48 -20.85
CA VAL A 181 -17.64 22.64 -21.46
C VAL A 181 -17.80 23.25 -22.85
N GLN A 182 -17.27 24.45 -23.08
CA GLN A 182 -17.39 25.17 -24.36
C GLN A 182 -16.07 25.04 -25.13
N LYS A 183 -16.07 24.34 -26.29
CA LYS A 183 -14.86 24.18 -27.10
C LYS A 183 -14.50 25.50 -27.79
N SER A 184 -13.36 26.10 -27.44
CA SER A 184 -12.78 27.20 -28.22
C SER A 184 -11.96 26.62 -29.40
N ALA A 185 -12.53 26.60 -30.60
CA ALA A 185 -11.86 26.12 -31.81
C ALA A 185 -10.75 27.08 -32.23
N LYS A 186 -9.49 26.80 -31.87
CA LYS A 186 -8.33 27.51 -32.42
C LYS A 186 -8.00 26.95 -33.81
N PHE A 187 -8.54 27.58 -34.84
CA PHE A 187 -8.16 27.33 -36.24
C PHE A 187 -6.71 27.77 -36.47
N ARG A 188 -5.84 26.83 -36.86
CA ARG A 188 -4.54 27.14 -37.51
C ARG A 188 -4.76 26.97 -39.02
N THR A 189 -4.83 28.08 -39.74
CA THR A 189 -4.99 28.11 -41.20
C THR A 189 -3.67 27.74 -41.89
N LYS A 190 -3.74 26.80 -42.83
CA LYS A 190 -2.83 26.71 -43.98
C LYS A 190 -3.69 26.83 -45.25
N PRO A 191 -3.34 27.69 -46.22
CA PRO A 191 -4.11 27.84 -47.45
C PRO A 191 -3.67 26.85 -48.53
N VAL A 192 -4.45 26.85 -49.63
CA VAL A 192 -4.25 26.26 -50.98
C VAL A 192 -4.99 24.92 -51.16
N GLU A 193 -6.28 24.96 -51.58
CA GLU A 193 -6.87 24.98 -52.95
C GLU A 193 -7.30 23.56 -53.40
N LYS A 194 -8.62 23.30 -53.42
CA LYS A 194 -9.49 22.97 -54.60
C LYS A 194 -9.03 21.72 -55.37
N GLU A 195 -9.82 20.67 -55.57
CA GLU A 195 -11.24 20.60 -55.93
C GLU A 195 -11.83 19.20 -55.62
N LEU A 196 -13.16 19.13 -55.58
CA LEU A 196 -14.00 17.96 -55.30
C LEU A 196 -13.95 16.91 -56.43
N GLU A 197 -14.05 15.64 -56.08
CA GLU A 197 -14.91 14.70 -56.82
C GLU A 197 -15.48 13.61 -55.89
N LEU A 198 -16.78 13.37 -56.05
CA LEU A 198 -17.66 12.50 -55.29
C LEU A 198 -18.11 11.39 -56.27
N LEU A 199 -18.09 10.10 -55.90
CA LEU A 199 -19.13 9.11 -56.27
C LEU A 199 -18.88 7.70 -55.69
N VAL A 200 -19.67 7.38 -54.66
CA VAL A 200 -20.50 6.18 -54.39
C VAL A 200 -20.19 4.82 -55.08
N VAL A 201 -20.11 3.74 -54.29
CA VAL A 201 -21.06 2.57 -54.22
C VAL A 201 -20.36 1.35 -53.61
N ALA A 202 -21.00 0.79 -52.58
CA ALA A 202 -20.68 -0.50 -51.98
C ALA A 202 -21.27 -1.66 -52.80
N ALA A 203 -20.61 -2.82 -52.80
CA ALA A 203 -21.30 -4.10 -52.92
C ALA A 203 -20.51 -5.24 -52.26
N THR A 204 -21.30 -6.11 -51.65
CA THR A 204 -21.02 -7.18 -50.68
C THR A 204 -20.80 -8.56 -51.29
N ALA A 205 -20.32 -9.47 -50.42
CA ALA A 205 -20.43 -10.94 -50.45
C ALA A 205 -19.43 -11.64 -51.40
N THR A 206 -18.86 -12.81 -51.10
CA THR A 206 -19.43 -14.04 -50.51
C THR A 206 -18.41 -14.90 -49.76
N ALA A 207 -18.94 -15.87 -49.03
CA ALA A 207 -18.31 -16.77 -48.08
C ALA A 207 -17.63 -18.01 -48.67
N THR A 208 -16.98 -18.74 -47.74
CA THR A 208 -16.69 -20.19 -47.66
C THR A 208 -15.66 -20.80 -48.61
N GLU A 209 -14.63 -21.41 -48.02
CA GLU A 209 -14.25 -22.80 -48.31
C GLU A 209 -13.36 -23.37 -47.18
N GLU A 210 -13.71 -24.57 -46.71
CA GLU A 210 -12.93 -25.44 -45.84
C GLU A 210 -11.94 -26.27 -46.68
N SER A 211 -10.77 -26.63 -46.14
CA SER A 211 -10.18 -27.96 -46.35
C SER A 211 -8.97 -28.24 -45.44
N HIS A 212 -8.83 -29.53 -45.17
CA HIS A 212 -7.91 -30.23 -44.27
C HIS A 212 -6.42 -30.25 -44.71
N ASP A 213 -5.57 -30.47 -43.70
CA ASP A 213 -4.56 -31.56 -43.59
C ASP A 213 -3.05 -31.20 -43.50
N ARG A 214 -2.44 -31.73 -42.41
CA ARG A 214 -1.07 -32.29 -42.21
C ARG A 214 0.08 -31.44 -41.64
N VAL A 215 0.29 -31.68 -40.33
CA VAL A 215 1.52 -32.06 -39.59
C VAL A 215 2.90 -31.80 -40.23
N GLY A 216 3.72 -31.07 -39.47
CA GLY A 216 5.19 -31.11 -39.47
C GLY A 216 5.71 -30.37 -38.24
N GLY A 217 6.32 -31.09 -37.29
CA GLY A 217 6.72 -30.55 -35.98
C GLY A 217 8.03 -29.77 -35.99
N ASP A 218 8.21 -28.94 -34.96
CA ASP A 218 9.53 -28.67 -34.38
C ASP A 218 9.42 -28.23 -32.91
N GLN A 219 10.46 -28.53 -32.14
CA GLN A 219 10.51 -28.56 -30.67
C GLN A 219 10.65 -27.18 -30.01
N GLN A 220 9.97 -26.97 -28.86
CA GLN A 220 10.38 -26.02 -27.81
C GLN A 220 10.05 -26.58 -26.40
N PRO A 221 10.86 -26.26 -25.37
CA PRO A 221 10.77 -26.91 -24.07
C PRO A 221 9.74 -26.26 -23.13
N GLY A 222 8.93 -27.11 -22.47
CA GLY A 222 8.39 -26.85 -21.13
C GLY A 222 7.18 -25.93 -21.00
N ALA A 223 6.14 -26.08 -21.83
CA ALA A 223 4.85 -25.44 -21.57
C ALA A 223 4.19 -26.02 -20.30
N LEU A 224 3.73 -25.14 -19.40
CA LEU A 224 2.80 -25.47 -18.32
C LEU A 224 1.70 -26.40 -18.86
N GLN A 225 1.56 -27.60 -18.30
CA GLN A 225 0.33 -28.38 -18.50
C GLN A 225 -0.79 -27.73 -17.69
N VAL A 226 -1.38 -26.68 -18.25
CA VAL A 226 -2.68 -26.16 -17.83
C VAL A 226 -3.71 -27.17 -18.31
N VAL A 227 -4.31 -27.93 -17.40
CA VAL A 227 -5.54 -28.64 -17.71
C VAL A 227 -6.64 -27.60 -17.91
N THR A 228 -6.78 -27.13 -19.16
CA THR A 228 -7.92 -26.33 -19.60
C THR A 228 -9.12 -27.25 -19.73
N ARG A 229 -9.95 -27.31 -18.69
CA ARG A 229 -11.36 -27.65 -18.89
C ARG A 229 -12.02 -26.42 -19.51
N GLU A 230 -12.60 -26.57 -20.70
CA GLU A 230 -13.46 -25.53 -21.28
C GLU A 230 -14.72 -25.34 -20.40
N PRO A 231 -15.30 -24.13 -20.34
CA PRO A 231 -16.34 -23.80 -19.36
C PRO A 231 -17.66 -24.50 -19.68
N LEU A 232 -18.17 -25.27 -18.72
CA LEU A 232 -19.58 -25.68 -18.69
C LEU A 232 -20.42 -24.49 -18.21
N GLY A 233 -20.73 -23.55 -19.10
CA GLY A 233 -21.92 -22.68 -19.03
C GLY A 233 -22.14 -21.73 -17.84
N GLY A 234 -21.16 -21.50 -16.95
CA GLY A 234 -21.29 -20.58 -15.81
C GLY A 234 -20.74 -19.18 -16.06
N ASP A 235 -21.41 -18.14 -15.54
CA ASP A 235 -20.98 -16.73 -15.59
C ASP A 235 -19.81 -16.40 -14.63
N PHE A 236 -19.33 -17.38 -13.86
CA PHE A 236 -18.19 -17.26 -12.96
C PHE A 236 -17.42 -18.60 -12.81
N TRP A 237 -16.20 -18.53 -12.27
CA TRP A 237 -15.41 -19.69 -11.80
C TRP A 237 -14.48 -19.26 -10.66
N LEU A 238 -14.07 -20.20 -9.82
CA LEU A 238 -13.03 -20.02 -8.81
C LEU A 238 -12.31 -21.35 -8.61
N GLU A 239 -11.01 -21.39 -8.90
CA GLU A 239 -10.23 -22.63 -8.83
C GLU A 239 -8.82 -22.36 -8.28
N PRO A 240 -8.27 -23.27 -7.46
CA PRO A 240 -6.89 -23.15 -7.01
C PRO A 240 -5.90 -23.37 -8.16
N ILE A 241 -4.78 -22.67 -8.09
CA ILE A 241 -3.65 -22.89 -8.99
C ILE A 241 -2.67 -23.85 -8.29
N VAL A 242 -2.58 -25.07 -8.80
CA VAL A 242 -1.62 -26.08 -8.34
C VAL A 242 -0.55 -26.21 -9.41
N VAL A 243 0.66 -25.75 -9.12
CA VAL A 243 1.80 -25.88 -10.05
C VAL A 243 2.41 -27.28 -9.96
N ASN A 244 2.58 -27.80 -8.75
CA ASN A 244 3.09 -29.13 -8.50
C ASN A 244 1.97 -30.05 -8.00
N THR A 245 1.61 -31.05 -8.80
CA THR A 245 0.51 -31.99 -8.50
C THR A 245 0.73 -32.86 -7.26
N LYS A 246 1.96 -32.90 -6.73
CA LYS A 246 2.27 -33.59 -5.47
C LYS A 246 1.92 -32.78 -4.22
N VAL A 247 1.60 -31.49 -4.39
CA VAL A 247 1.16 -30.64 -3.28
C VAL A 247 -0.28 -30.99 -2.92
N GLU A 248 -0.50 -31.45 -1.70
CA GLU A 248 -1.83 -31.58 -1.14
C GLU A 248 -2.19 -30.32 -0.34
N PHE A 249 -3.31 -29.69 -0.69
CA PHE A 249 -3.81 -28.57 0.10
C PHE A 249 -4.30 -29.05 1.47
N PRO A 250 -3.95 -28.35 2.57
CA PRO A 250 -4.59 -28.52 3.86
C PRO A 250 -6.11 -28.37 3.75
N SER A 251 -6.88 -29.09 4.58
CA SER A 251 -8.34 -29.03 4.56
C SER A 251 -8.86 -27.60 4.66
N ILE A 252 -8.27 -26.77 5.53
CA ILE A 252 -8.68 -25.37 5.70
C ILE A 252 -8.64 -24.55 4.39
N ILE A 253 -7.66 -24.81 3.52
CA ILE A 253 -7.53 -24.10 2.25
C ILE A 253 -8.64 -24.55 1.30
N ARG A 254 -8.93 -25.87 1.29
CA ARG A 254 -10.03 -26.43 0.50
C ARG A 254 -11.38 -25.89 0.98
N ASP A 255 -11.59 -25.86 2.30
CA ASP A 255 -12.82 -25.36 2.93
C ASP A 255 -13.02 -23.87 2.65
N MET A 256 -11.94 -23.07 2.71
CA MET A 256 -11.96 -21.66 2.33
C MET A 256 -12.37 -21.47 0.87
N ILE A 257 -11.73 -22.19 -0.06
CA ILE A 257 -12.05 -22.10 -1.50
C ILE A 257 -13.50 -22.54 -1.76
N ASN A 258 -13.92 -23.67 -1.19
CA ASN A 258 -15.26 -24.20 -1.36
C ASN A 258 -16.33 -23.24 -0.80
N SER A 259 -16.06 -22.63 0.35
CA SER A 259 -16.98 -21.65 0.95
C SER A 259 -17.09 -20.39 0.10
N ALA A 260 -15.97 -19.88 -0.42
CA ALA A 260 -15.96 -18.73 -1.33
C ALA A 260 -16.66 -19.06 -2.66
N PHE A 261 -16.44 -20.26 -3.21
CA PHE A 261 -17.13 -20.75 -4.41
C PHE A 261 -18.64 -20.82 -4.18
N ALA A 262 -19.08 -21.39 -3.06
CA ALA A 262 -20.49 -21.50 -2.71
C ALA A 262 -21.17 -20.13 -2.54
N GLY A 263 -20.45 -19.13 -2.04
CA GLY A 263 -20.92 -17.74 -2.00
C GLY A 263 -21.17 -17.18 -3.41
N LEU A 264 -20.20 -17.32 -4.30
CA LEU A 264 -20.34 -16.91 -5.70
C LEU A 264 -21.48 -17.64 -6.42
N GLU A 265 -21.64 -18.94 -6.17
CA GLU A 265 -22.71 -19.77 -6.74
C GLU A 265 -24.11 -19.30 -6.30
N LYS A 266 -24.23 -18.78 -5.08
CA LYS A 266 -25.46 -18.16 -4.57
C LYS A 266 -25.70 -16.73 -5.07
N GLY A 267 -24.78 -16.19 -5.88
CA GLY A 267 -24.86 -14.84 -6.44
C GLY A 267 -24.29 -13.75 -5.54
N ASN A 268 -23.68 -14.10 -4.40
CA ASN A 268 -23.03 -13.14 -3.51
C ASN A 268 -21.81 -12.56 -4.21
N GLN A 269 -21.84 -11.26 -4.50
CA GLN A 269 -20.80 -10.59 -5.25
C GLN A 269 -19.56 -10.35 -4.37
N PRO A 270 -18.33 -10.45 -4.91
CA PRO A 270 -17.12 -9.99 -4.22
C PRO A 270 -17.26 -8.52 -3.81
N ILE A 271 -17.00 -8.22 -2.54
CA ILE A 271 -17.12 -6.86 -2.01
C ILE A 271 -15.73 -6.23 -1.99
N ARG A 272 -15.51 -5.24 -2.85
CA ARG A 272 -14.24 -4.50 -2.87
C ARG A 272 -14.05 -3.71 -1.58
N SER A 273 -12.89 -3.86 -0.93
CA SER A 273 -12.50 -3.04 0.21
C SER A 273 -12.51 -1.55 -0.16
N SER A 274 -12.92 -0.68 0.77
CA SER A 274 -12.80 0.77 0.62
C SER A 274 -11.38 1.28 0.86
N GLU A 275 -10.54 0.48 1.51
CA GLU A 275 -9.18 0.81 1.94
C GLU A 275 -8.10 0.18 1.05
N GLY A 276 -6.86 0.61 1.24
CA GLY A 276 -5.71 0.15 0.46
C GLY A 276 -5.57 0.78 -0.93
N THR A 277 -4.47 0.45 -1.60
CA THR A 277 -4.03 1.05 -2.87
C THR A 277 -4.30 0.16 -4.10
N GLY A 278 -4.62 -1.11 -3.89
CA GLY A 278 -4.95 -2.09 -4.93
C GLY A 278 -6.41 -2.58 -4.88
N GLY A 279 -6.69 -3.62 -5.67
CA GLY A 279 -7.93 -4.40 -5.58
C GLY A 279 -7.83 -5.47 -4.50
N ALA A 280 -8.64 -5.35 -3.45
CA ALA A 280 -8.84 -6.38 -2.44
C ALA A 280 -10.35 -6.61 -2.29
N TYR A 281 -10.77 -7.87 -2.33
CA TYR A 281 -12.17 -8.26 -2.39
C TYR A 281 -12.51 -9.24 -1.29
N PHE A 282 -13.45 -8.88 -0.43
CA PHE A 282 -14.04 -9.81 0.54
C PHE A 282 -14.98 -10.77 -0.19
N MET A 283 -14.69 -12.06 -0.03
CA MET A 283 -15.51 -13.15 -0.52
C MET A 283 -16.43 -13.61 0.61
N GLN A 284 -17.69 -13.85 0.30
CA GLN A 284 -18.69 -14.25 1.27
C GLN A 284 -18.96 -15.76 1.19
N ASP A 285 -19.52 -16.31 2.27
CA ASP A 285 -20.08 -17.65 2.27
C ASP A 285 -21.40 -17.73 1.46
N SER A 286 -22.01 -18.91 1.42
CA SER A 286 -23.31 -19.10 0.75
C SER A 286 -24.46 -18.30 1.35
N SER A 287 -24.37 -17.91 2.64
CA SER A 287 -25.41 -17.11 3.30
C SER A 287 -25.32 -15.63 2.97
N GLY A 288 -24.14 -15.14 2.55
CA GLY A 288 -23.88 -13.74 2.29
C GLY A 288 -23.75 -12.90 3.58
N GLN A 289 -23.66 -13.56 4.75
CA GLN A 289 -23.59 -12.88 6.05
C GLN A 289 -22.17 -12.80 6.59
N GLU A 290 -21.31 -13.75 6.22
CA GLU A 290 -19.95 -13.86 6.76
C GLU A 290 -18.91 -13.75 5.65
N TYR A 291 -17.80 -13.07 5.95
CA TYR A 291 -16.61 -13.07 5.10
C TYR A 291 -15.80 -14.33 5.34
N VAL A 292 -15.42 -15.02 4.27
CA VAL A 292 -14.65 -16.28 4.33
C VAL A 292 -13.23 -16.13 3.82
N SER A 293 -12.98 -15.22 2.88
CA SER A 293 -11.64 -14.97 2.36
C SER A 293 -11.52 -13.57 1.77
N VAL A 294 -10.27 -13.15 1.56
CA VAL A 294 -9.90 -11.93 0.84
C VAL A 294 -9.15 -12.33 -0.42
N PHE A 295 -9.66 -11.93 -1.57
CA PHE A 295 -9.02 -12.14 -2.87
C PHE A 295 -8.32 -10.86 -3.34
N LYS A 296 -7.04 -10.96 -3.71
CA LYS A 296 -6.22 -9.85 -4.23
C LYS A 296 -5.70 -10.19 -5.64
N PRO A 297 -6.32 -9.66 -6.71
CA PRO A 297 -5.86 -9.91 -8.09
C PRO A 297 -4.53 -9.22 -8.43
N ASN A 298 -3.61 -9.93 -9.08
CA ASN A 298 -2.31 -9.40 -9.50
C ASN A 298 -2.44 -8.19 -10.44
N ASP A 299 -3.42 -8.23 -11.34
CA ASP A 299 -3.65 -7.19 -12.35
C ASP A 299 -4.35 -5.95 -11.78
N GLU A 300 -4.76 -5.99 -10.51
CA GLU A 300 -5.37 -4.88 -9.77
C GLU A 300 -4.46 -4.32 -8.66
N GLU A 301 -3.24 -4.81 -8.55
CA GLU A 301 -2.23 -4.28 -7.63
C GLU A 301 -1.95 -2.78 -7.88
N PRO A 302 -1.34 -2.08 -6.92
CA PRO A 302 -0.87 -0.72 -7.15
C PRO A 302 0.00 -0.65 -8.40
N MET A 303 -0.29 0.32 -9.27
CA MET A 303 0.39 0.52 -10.56
C MET A 303 0.18 -0.59 -11.61
N ALA A 304 -0.75 -1.54 -11.37
CA ALA A 304 -1.17 -2.53 -12.37
C ALA A 304 -2.19 -1.97 -13.37
N VAL A 305 -2.30 -2.64 -14.52
CA VAL A 305 -3.12 -2.19 -15.67
C VAL A 305 -4.61 -2.04 -15.32
N HIS A 306 -5.12 -2.91 -14.43
CA HIS A 306 -6.52 -2.92 -14.01
C HIS A 306 -6.67 -2.41 -12.57
N ASN A 307 -5.74 -1.59 -12.06
CA ASN A 307 -5.86 -1.02 -10.72
C ASN A 307 -7.18 -0.22 -10.53
N PRO A 308 -8.00 -0.56 -9.52
CA PRO A 308 -9.30 0.09 -9.31
C PRO A 308 -9.23 1.46 -8.64
N ARG A 309 -8.05 1.89 -8.19
CA ARG A 309 -7.81 3.17 -7.49
C ARG A 309 -7.31 4.28 -8.41
N GLY A 310 -7.15 4.00 -9.70
CA GLY A 310 -6.71 4.99 -10.68
C GLY A 310 -5.24 5.40 -10.54
N LEU A 311 -4.42 4.56 -9.92
CA LEU A 311 -2.98 4.77 -9.86
C LEU A 311 -2.35 4.67 -11.26
N PRO A 312 -1.29 5.43 -11.56
CA PRO A 312 -0.61 5.35 -12.85
C PRO A 312 0.02 3.97 -13.04
N VAL A 313 -0.10 3.42 -14.25
CA VAL A 313 0.52 2.14 -14.61
C VAL A 313 2.04 2.28 -14.57
N SER A 314 2.73 1.28 -14.01
CA SER A 314 4.19 1.26 -13.98
C SER A 314 4.79 1.21 -15.39
N SER A 315 5.78 2.05 -15.66
CA SER A 315 6.46 2.12 -16.96
C SER A 315 7.66 1.17 -17.07
N ASN A 316 8.27 0.81 -15.95
CA ASN A 316 9.46 -0.05 -15.85
C ASN A 316 9.15 -1.39 -15.18
N GLY A 317 7.90 -1.63 -14.76
CA GLY A 317 7.47 -2.83 -14.04
C GLY A 317 7.75 -2.80 -12.54
N GLU A 318 8.41 -1.76 -12.03
CA GLU A 318 8.64 -1.56 -10.60
C GLU A 318 7.32 -1.26 -9.88
N GLY A 319 7.13 -1.91 -8.73
CA GLY A 319 5.98 -1.74 -7.86
C GLY A 319 6.06 -0.48 -7.00
N LEU A 320 5.16 -0.37 -6.03
CA LEU A 320 5.11 0.77 -5.11
C LEU A 320 6.35 0.84 -4.19
N LYS A 321 6.91 -0.32 -3.83
CA LYS A 321 8.12 -0.45 -3.01
C LYS A 321 9.29 -0.87 -3.88
N ARG A 322 10.46 -0.27 -3.66
CA ARG A 322 11.68 -0.57 -4.41
C ARG A 322 12.08 -2.02 -4.22
N GLY A 323 12.56 -2.62 -5.31
CA GLY A 323 12.88 -4.05 -5.35
C GLY A 323 11.65 -4.97 -5.39
N THR A 324 10.44 -4.43 -5.58
CA THR A 324 9.24 -5.23 -5.88
C THR A 324 8.75 -4.94 -7.29
N LYS A 325 8.07 -5.91 -7.92
CA LYS A 325 7.50 -5.76 -9.27
C LYS A 325 5.97 -5.82 -9.21
N VAL A 326 5.34 -5.05 -10.07
CA VAL A 326 3.88 -5.04 -10.23
C VAL A 326 3.40 -6.41 -10.70
N GLY A 327 2.37 -6.95 -10.03
CA GLY A 327 1.76 -8.23 -10.35
C GLY A 327 2.42 -9.44 -9.67
N GLU A 328 3.38 -9.22 -8.78
CA GLU A 328 4.03 -10.28 -7.98
C GLU A 328 3.57 -10.29 -6.51
N GLY A 329 2.73 -9.35 -6.08
CA GLY A 329 2.30 -9.22 -4.69
C GLY A 329 1.58 -10.47 -4.17
N ALA A 330 0.68 -11.04 -4.98
CA ALA A 330 -0.02 -12.27 -4.63
C ALA A 330 0.92 -13.48 -4.40
N LEU A 331 2.03 -13.56 -5.15
CA LEU A 331 3.02 -14.62 -4.95
C LEU A 331 3.71 -14.47 -3.59
N ARG A 332 3.99 -13.24 -3.19
CA ARG A 332 4.63 -12.89 -1.92
C ARG A 332 3.70 -13.17 -0.74
N GLU A 333 2.40 -12.94 -0.89
CA GLU A 333 1.36 -13.34 0.09
C GLU A 333 1.33 -14.86 0.32
N VAL A 334 1.39 -15.64 -0.76
CA VAL A 334 1.43 -17.11 -0.67
C VAL A 334 2.76 -17.59 -0.08
N ALA A 335 3.87 -16.97 -0.48
CA ALA A 335 5.19 -17.27 0.09
C ALA A 335 5.22 -17.02 1.60
N ALA A 336 4.63 -15.92 2.08
CA ALA A 336 4.53 -15.62 3.51
C ALA A 336 3.84 -16.74 4.31
N TYR A 337 2.74 -17.28 3.80
CA TYR A 337 2.03 -18.40 4.45
C TYR A 337 2.84 -19.71 4.43
N ILE A 338 3.56 -19.97 3.34
CA ILE A 338 4.40 -21.17 3.19
C ILE A 338 5.62 -21.11 4.12
N LEU A 339 6.24 -19.93 4.25
CA LEU A 339 7.45 -19.70 5.05
C LEU A 339 7.17 -19.44 6.53
N ASP A 340 5.92 -19.16 6.90
CA ASP A 340 5.48 -19.12 8.29
C ASP A 340 5.35 -20.55 8.84
N HIS A 341 6.49 -21.14 9.19
CA HIS A 341 6.54 -22.52 9.67
C HIS A 341 5.94 -22.67 11.07
N PRO A 342 5.20 -23.76 11.32
CA PRO A 342 4.89 -24.18 12.68
C PRO A 342 6.14 -24.38 13.54
N ARG A 343 6.01 -24.29 14.87
CA ARG A 343 7.14 -24.52 15.79
C ARG A 343 7.78 -25.89 15.64
N ALA A 344 6.99 -26.89 15.30
CA ALA A 344 7.44 -28.27 15.13
C ALA A 344 8.20 -28.51 13.81
N GLY A 345 8.22 -27.54 12.88
CA GLY A 345 8.96 -27.60 11.62
C GLY A 345 8.10 -27.29 10.39
N PRO A 346 8.63 -27.52 9.17
CA PRO A 346 7.96 -27.16 7.94
C PRO A 346 6.54 -27.71 7.79
N ARG A 347 5.61 -26.86 7.35
CA ARG A 347 4.17 -27.16 7.24
C ARG A 347 3.86 -28.47 6.50
N MET A 348 4.64 -28.80 5.48
CA MET A 348 4.51 -30.03 4.69
C MET A 348 4.65 -31.32 5.50
N LEU A 349 5.37 -31.29 6.63
CA LEU A 349 5.69 -32.49 7.40
C LEU A 349 4.66 -32.83 8.47
N LEU A 350 3.87 -31.85 8.92
CA LEU A 350 3.13 -31.95 10.19
C LEU A 350 1.63 -31.64 10.07
N GLY A 351 1.18 -31.06 8.95
CA GLY A 351 -0.24 -30.76 8.73
C GLY A 351 -0.81 -29.66 9.64
N GLU A 352 0.04 -28.99 10.42
CA GLU A 352 -0.37 -27.85 11.25
C GLU A 352 -0.81 -26.66 10.40
N THR A 353 -1.96 -26.11 10.76
CA THR A 353 -2.68 -25.15 9.92
C THR A 353 -2.15 -23.73 10.03
N MET A 354 -1.71 -23.34 11.23
CA MET A 354 -1.17 -22.02 11.55
C MET A 354 0.34 -22.11 11.73
N GLY A 355 1.07 -21.10 11.26
CA GLY A 355 2.50 -21.00 11.48
C GLY A 355 2.85 -20.34 12.81
N PHE A 356 4.14 -20.12 13.02
CA PHE A 356 4.69 -19.45 14.20
C PHE A 356 4.21 -18.00 14.34
N ALA A 357 4.25 -17.23 13.25
CA ALA A 357 3.82 -15.84 13.20
C ALA A 357 2.30 -15.70 13.09
N GLY A 358 1.62 -16.72 12.58
CA GLY A 358 0.17 -16.77 12.47
C GLY A 358 -0.36 -16.15 11.18
N VAL A 359 0.41 -16.22 10.08
CA VAL A 359 -0.04 -15.81 8.76
C VAL A 359 -1.28 -16.64 8.37
N PRO A 360 -2.41 -16.01 8.01
CA PRO A 360 -3.59 -16.76 7.65
C PRO A 360 -3.37 -17.65 6.42
N PRO A 361 -4.04 -18.81 6.34
CA PRO A 361 -3.98 -19.69 5.18
C PRO A 361 -4.18 -18.93 3.86
N THR A 362 -3.18 -18.99 2.98
CA THR A 362 -3.16 -18.22 1.73
C THR A 362 -2.73 -19.11 0.57
N THR A 363 -3.44 -19.02 -0.56
CA THR A 363 -3.13 -19.80 -1.77
C THR A 363 -3.36 -18.99 -3.04
N MET A 364 -2.75 -19.42 -4.16
CA MET A 364 -3.05 -18.84 -5.48
C MET A 364 -4.33 -19.44 -6.05
N VAL A 365 -5.17 -18.57 -6.62
CA VAL A 365 -6.40 -18.97 -7.32
C VAL A 365 -6.54 -18.21 -8.64
N ARG A 366 -7.32 -18.80 -9.54
CA ARG A 366 -7.88 -18.14 -10.72
C ARG A 366 -9.38 -17.93 -10.50
N CYS A 367 -9.86 -16.74 -10.79
CA CYS A 367 -11.25 -16.35 -10.56
C CYS A 367 -11.74 -15.47 -11.72
N LEU A 368 -12.96 -15.68 -12.19
CA LEU A 368 -13.66 -14.93 -13.24
C LEU A 368 -14.97 -14.58 -12.60
N HIS A 369 -15.19 -13.28 -12.47
CA HIS A 369 -16.42 -12.76 -11.94
C HIS A 369 -16.55 -11.31 -12.39
N GLN A 370 -17.77 -10.89 -12.70
CA GLN A 370 -18.05 -9.52 -13.17
C GLN A 370 -17.76 -8.44 -12.11
N GLY A 371 -17.83 -8.80 -10.83
CA GLY A 371 -17.65 -7.89 -9.69
C GLY A 371 -16.22 -7.37 -9.49
N PHE A 372 -15.23 -7.89 -10.24
CA PHE A 372 -13.86 -7.39 -10.22
C PHE A 372 -13.66 -6.23 -11.21
N ASN A 373 -12.51 -5.57 -11.16
CA ASN A 373 -12.25 -4.42 -12.02
C ASN A 373 -11.77 -4.85 -13.42
N HIS A 374 -12.59 -4.62 -14.44
CA HIS A 374 -12.30 -4.96 -15.83
C HIS A 374 -12.26 -3.70 -16.70
N SER A 375 -11.11 -3.03 -16.83
CA SER A 375 -11.04 -1.76 -17.57
C SER A 375 -11.36 -1.87 -19.07
N GLY A 376 -11.26 -3.08 -19.65
CA GLY A 376 -11.65 -3.39 -21.04
C GLY A 376 -13.05 -3.97 -21.21
N GLY A 377 -13.90 -3.90 -20.18
CA GLY A 377 -15.24 -4.49 -20.14
C GLY A 377 -15.23 -6.00 -19.80
N TYR A 378 -16.38 -6.50 -19.35
CA TYR A 378 -16.59 -7.89 -18.97
C TYR A 378 -17.40 -8.62 -20.04
N ASN A 379 -16.90 -9.76 -20.54
CA ASN A 379 -17.61 -10.58 -21.53
C ASN A 379 -17.49 -12.08 -21.28
N CYS A 380 -17.25 -12.48 -20.03
CA CYS A 380 -17.08 -13.89 -19.60
C CYS A 380 -16.02 -14.67 -20.41
N LYS A 381 -14.98 -14.00 -20.92
CA LYS A 381 -13.90 -14.67 -21.67
C LYS A 381 -12.65 -14.87 -20.82
N SER A 382 -11.73 -15.70 -21.30
CA SER A 382 -10.42 -15.96 -20.67
C SER A 382 -9.64 -14.68 -20.34
N LYS A 383 -9.79 -13.60 -21.10
CA LYS A 383 -9.16 -12.29 -20.81
C LYS A 383 -9.67 -11.60 -19.54
N ASN A 384 -10.85 -11.98 -19.04
CA ASN A 384 -11.44 -11.44 -17.80
C ASN A 384 -11.10 -12.32 -16.58
N VAL A 385 -10.34 -13.39 -16.78
CA VAL A 385 -9.81 -14.20 -15.68
C VAL A 385 -8.80 -13.37 -14.91
N LYS A 386 -8.98 -13.36 -13.60
CA LYS A 386 -8.04 -12.78 -12.65
C LYS A 386 -7.30 -13.88 -11.91
N ILE A 387 -6.00 -13.69 -11.78
CA ILE A 387 -5.10 -14.53 -11.01
C ILE A 387 -4.69 -13.71 -9.79
N GLY A 388 -4.70 -14.32 -8.61
CA GLY A 388 -4.50 -13.60 -7.36
C GLY A 388 -4.35 -14.51 -6.15
N SER A 389 -3.98 -13.92 -5.02
CA SER A 389 -3.93 -14.62 -3.74
C SER A 389 -5.32 -14.63 -3.11
N LEU A 390 -5.73 -15.79 -2.60
CA LEU A 390 -6.91 -15.97 -1.76
C LEU A 390 -6.44 -16.29 -0.34
N GLN A 391 -6.68 -15.37 0.59
CA GLN A 391 -6.29 -15.48 1.99
C GLN A 391 -7.52 -15.68 2.87
N LEU A 392 -7.43 -16.56 3.87
CA LEU A 392 -8.51 -16.82 4.81
C LEU A 392 -8.87 -15.54 5.57
N PHE A 393 -10.17 -15.21 5.60
CA PHE A 393 -10.63 -14.07 6.39
C PHE A 393 -10.62 -14.45 7.87
N MET A 394 -9.83 -13.74 8.66
CA MET A 394 -9.75 -13.95 10.10
C MET A 394 -10.70 -12.98 10.80
N LYS A 395 -11.67 -13.53 11.55
CA LYS A 395 -12.46 -12.73 12.50
C LYS A 395 -11.51 -12.00 13.47
N ASN A 396 -11.70 -10.70 13.62
CA ASN A 396 -10.81 -9.82 14.36
C ASN A 396 -11.61 -8.69 15.02
N ASP A 397 -10.98 -7.98 15.95
CA ASP A 397 -11.59 -6.89 16.72
C ASP A 397 -11.07 -5.50 16.26
N GLY A 398 -10.31 -5.45 15.17
CA GLY A 398 -9.70 -4.23 14.62
C GLY A 398 -8.25 -4.41 14.20
N SER A 399 -7.65 -3.31 13.75
CA SER A 399 -6.23 -3.22 13.40
C SER A 399 -5.40 -2.72 14.59
N CYS A 400 -4.09 -2.94 14.56
CA CYS A 400 -3.21 -2.40 15.59
C CYS A 400 -3.13 -0.86 15.58
N GLU A 401 -3.67 -0.16 14.57
CA GLU A 401 -3.80 1.31 14.56
C GLU A 401 -4.85 1.80 15.56
N ASP A 402 -5.81 0.94 15.92
CA ASP A 402 -6.95 1.31 16.77
C ASP A 402 -6.61 1.27 18.27
N ILE A 403 -5.51 0.63 18.67
CA ILE A 403 -5.11 0.48 20.07
C ILE A 403 -3.61 0.70 20.30
N GLY A 404 -3.26 1.25 21.47
CA GLY A 404 -1.87 1.58 21.80
C GLY A 404 -0.97 0.33 21.93
N PRO A 405 0.29 0.39 21.48
CA PRO A 405 1.15 -0.80 21.37
C PRO A 405 1.51 -1.45 22.69
N GLY A 406 1.38 -0.73 23.82
CA GLY A 406 1.56 -1.30 25.16
C GLY A 406 0.57 -2.42 25.50
N ALA A 407 -0.54 -2.55 24.76
CA ALA A 407 -1.54 -3.60 24.97
C ALA A 407 -1.17 -4.96 24.32
N PHE A 408 -0.11 -5.01 23.49
CA PHE A 408 0.26 -6.22 22.77
C PHE A 408 1.18 -7.12 23.61
N PRO A 409 0.94 -8.44 23.68
CA PRO A 409 1.87 -9.35 24.34
C PRO A 409 3.23 -9.38 23.64
N VAL A 410 4.30 -9.53 24.41
CA VAL A 410 5.68 -9.56 23.90
C VAL A 410 5.88 -10.68 22.89
N ASP A 411 5.39 -11.89 23.21
CA ASP A 411 5.51 -13.06 22.35
C ASP A 411 4.85 -12.86 20.98
N GLU A 412 3.71 -12.16 20.92
CA GLU A 412 2.99 -11.87 19.67
C GLU A 412 3.77 -10.88 18.78
N VAL A 413 4.38 -9.86 19.36
CA VAL A 413 5.23 -8.92 18.59
C VAL A 413 6.50 -9.64 18.11
N HIS A 414 7.07 -10.50 18.95
CA HIS A 414 8.27 -11.28 18.60
C HIS A 414 8.00 -12.24 17.44
N LYS A 415 6.84 -12.90 17.46
CA LYS A 415 6.37 -13.76 16.36
C LYS A 415 6.40 -13.08 15.01
N ILE A 416 5.79 -11.90 14.92
CA ILE A 416 5.75 -11.09 13.69
C ILE A 416 7.15 -10.60 13.31
N SER A 417 7.96 -10.16 14.29
CA SER A 417 9.30 -9.66 14.03
C SER A 417 10.22 -10.69 13.36
N VAL A 418 10.10 -11.97 13.74
CA VAL A 418 10.89 -13.06 13.15
C VAL A 418 10.57 -13.24 11.68
N LEU A 419 9.28 -13.27 11.33
CA LEU A 419 8.84 -13.42 9.95
C LEU A 419 9.23 -12.20 9.11
N ASP A 420 8.94 -10.99 9.60
CA ASP A 420 9.20 -9.76 8.85
C ASP A 420 10.69 -9.51 8.62
N ILE A 421 11.55 -9.81 9.60
CA ILE A 421 13.01 -9.78 9.43
C ILE A 421 13.43 -10.77 8.35
N ARG A 422 13.01 -12.05 8.44
CA ARG A 422 13.42 -13.06 7.45
C ARG A 422 12.97 -12.70 6.05
N MET A 423 11.76 -12.17 5.89
CA MET A 423 11.25 -11.82 4.58
C MET A 423 11.62 -10.39 4.15
N ALA A 424 12.36 -9.62 4.95
CA ALA A 424 12.70 -8.23 4.66
C ALA A 424 11.47 -7.40 4.23
N ASN A 425 10.41 -7.45 5.04
CA ASN A 425 9.13 -6.80 4.72
C ASN A 425 9.30 -5.28 4.52
N ALA A 426 8.87 -4.76 3.37
CA ALA A 426 9.00 -3.34 3.01
C ALA A 426 7.75 -2.50 3.38
N ASP A 427 6.74 -3.10 4.00
CA ASP A 427 5.47 -2.42 4.29
C ASP A 427 4.78 -2.91 5.57
N ARG A 428 5.54 -3.29 6.60
CA ARG A 428 4.90 -3.62 7.89
C ARG A 428 4.54 -2.36 8.66
N HIS A 429 3.26 -1.99 8.62
CA HIS A 429 2.63 -1.02 9.50
C HIS A 429 1.51 -1.65 10.35
N ALA A 430 1.00 -0.92 11.34
CA ALA A 430 0.01 -1.37 12.31
C ALA A 430 -1.34 -1.71 11.65
N GLY A 431 -1.70 -1.05 10.56
CA GLY A 431 -2.86 -1.41 9.74
C GLY A 431 -2.75 -2.79 9.10
N ASN A 432 -1.52 -3.29 8.90
CA ASN A 432 -1.24 -4.64 8.37
C ASN A 432 -1.12 -5.70 9.48
N ILE A 433 -1.47 -5.36 10.72
CA ILE A 433 -1.52 -6.31 11.83
C ILE A 433 -2.90 -6.20 12.46
N LEU A 434 -3.69 -7.26 12.37
CA LEU A 434 -4.97 -7.32 13.06
C LEU A 434 -4.77 -7.81 14.49
N PHE A 435 -5.69 -7.48 15.38
CA PHE A 435 -5.74 -8.10 16.70
C PHE A 435 -7.11 -8.75 16.96
N ARG A 436 -7.11 -9.77 17.81
CA ARG A 436 -8.34 -10.28 18.42
C ARG A 436 -8.13 -10.54 19.91
N LYS A 437 -9.20 -10.50 20.69
CA LYS A 437 -9.21 -10.96 22.08
C LYS A 437 -9.24 -12.50 22.13
N GLY A 438 -8.19 -13.09 22.70
CA GLY A 438 -8.16 -14.50 23.05
C GLY A 438 -8.99 -14.79 24.30
N GLU A 439 -9.07 -16.08 24.67
CA GLU A 439 -9.93 -16.57 25.78
C GLU A 439 -9.61 -15.93 27.14
N GLU A 440 -8.34 -15.57 27.39
CA GLU A 440 -7.90 -14.89 28.62
C GLU A 440 -7.92 -13.36 28.52
N GLY A 441 -8.54 -12.78 27.48
CA GLY A 441 -8.57 -11.33 27.23
C GLY A 441 -7.25 -10.73 26.72
N LYS A 442 -6.20 -11.55 26.57
CA LYS A 442 -4.94 -11.18 25.91
C LYS A 442 -5.16 -11.00 24.41
N ASN A 443 -4.50 -10.00 23.83
CA ASN A 443 -4.55 -9.79 22.39
C ASN A 443 -3.71 -10.86 21.67
N ILE A 444 -4.27 -11.47 20.63
CA ILE A 444 -3.56 -12.29 19.66
C ILE A 444 -3.41 -11.45 18.40
N LEU A 445 -2.21 -11.40 17.83
CA LEU A 445 -1.90 -10.62 16.63
C LEU A 445 -1.93 -11.51 15.40
N ILE A 446 -2.44 -10.97 14.29
CA ILE A 446 -2.60 -11.68 13.03
C ILE A 446 -1.95 -10.82 11.94
N PRO A 447 -0.73 -11.17 11.49
CA PRO A 447 -0.08 -10.44 10.41
C PRO A 447 -0.80 -10.72 9.09
N ILE A 448 -1.13 -9.67 8.36
CA ILE A 448 -1.72 -9.74 7.02
C ILE A 448 -0.91 -8.87 6.05
N ASP A 449 -1.30 -8.88 4.78
CA ASP A 449 -0.76 -7.98 3.75
C ASP A 449 0.77 -8.07 3.55
N HIS A 450 1.23 -9.21 3.04
CA HIS A 450 2.64 -9.49 2.78
C HIS A 450 3.05 -9.23 1.32
N GLY A 451 2.24 -8.49 0.56
CA GLY A 451 2.49 -8.21 -0.86
C GLY A 451 3.83 -7.53 -1.16
N TYR A 452 4.46 -6.90 -0.16
CA TYR A 452 5.76 -6.21 -0.28
C TYR A 452 6.89 -6.87 0.53
N CYS A 453 6.81 -8.18 0.78
CA CYS A 453 7.92 -8.94 1.35
C CYS A 453 8.79 -9.60 0.26
N LEU A 454 9.98 -10.08 0.63
CA LEU A 454 11.01 -10.67 -0.24
C LEU A 454 11.46 -9.75 -1.40
N PRO A 455 11.74 -8.46 -1.17
CA PRO A 455 12.20 -7.55 -2.23
C PRO A 455 13.57 -7.99 -2.80
N GLU A 456 13.95 -7.46 -3.96
CA GLU A 456 15.26 -7.70 -4.59
C GLU A 456 16.42 -6.96 -3.90
N ASN A 457 16.12 -6.03 -2.98
CA ASN A 457 17.08 -5.27 -2.18
C ASN A 457 16.48 -4.82 -0.83
N PHE A 458 17.31 -4.32 0.09
CA PHE A 458 16.88 -3.93 1.44
C PHE A 458 16.39 -2.46 1.56
N GLU A 459 16.34 -1.69 0.46
CA GLU A 459 16.19 -0.23 0.49
C GLU A 459 14.96 0.27 1.27
N ASP A 460 13.81 -0.37 1.05
CA ASP A 460 12.52 0.04 1.62
C ASP A 460 12.06 -0.80 2.83
N CYS A 461 12.95 -1.60 3.45
CA CYS A 461 12.60 -2.40 4.63
C CYS A 461 12.01 -1.51 5.73
N THR A 462 10.78 -1.81 6.15
CA THR A 462 10.00 -0.96 7.05
C THR A 462 9.26 -1.81 8.08
N PHE A 463 9.53 -1.56 9.36
CA PHE A 463 8.97 -2.30 10.48
C PHE A 463 8.39 -1.36 11.55
N GLU A 464 7.08 -1.21 11.63
CA GLU A 464 6.46 -0.37 12.66
C GLU A 464 6.66 -0.90 14.08
N TRP A 465 6.72 -2.23 14.25
CA TRP A 465 6.93 -2.84 15.56
C TRP A 465 8.29 -2.49 16.19
N LEU A 466 9.24 -1.93 15.45
CA LEU A 466 10.50 -1.40 16.01
C LEU A 466 10.25 -0.34 17.08
N TYR A 467 9.17 0.44 16.94
CA TYR A 467 8.86 1.52 17.87
C TYR A 467 8.02 1.05 19.06
N TRP A 468 7.68 -0.23 19.12
CA TRP A 468 6.89 -0.81 20.20
C TRP A 468 7.81 -1.28 21.34
N PRO A 469 7.40 -1.14 22.62
CA PRO A 469 8.25 -1.47 23.76
C PRO A 469 8.67 -2.95 23.80
N GLN A 470 7.87 -3.84 23.22
CA GLN A 470 8.11 -5.28 23.13
C GLN A 470 9.34 -5.61 22.27
N ALA A 471 9.62 -4.82 21.23
CA ALA A 471 10.77 -5.05 20.35
C ALA A 471 12.11 -4.82 21.04
N ARG A 472 12.13 -4.08 22.17
CA ARG A 472 13.32 -3.86 22.99
C ARG A 472 13.58 -4.98 24.00
N GLN A 473 12.70 -5.98 24.08
CA GLN A 473 12.88 -7.14 24.95
C GLN A 473 13.59 -8.27 24.19
N PRO A 474 14.49 -9.04 24.83
CA PRO A 474 15.15 -10.16 24.19
C PRO A 474 14.14 -11.26 23.83
N TYR A 475 14.42 -11.98 22.75
CA TYR A 475 13.62 -13.15 22.38
C TYR A 475 13.61 -14.18 23.51
N SER A 476 12.46 -14.84 23.71
CA SER A 476 12.36 -15.95 24.65
C SER A 476 13.20 -17.15 24.17
N PRO A 477 13.66 -18.04 25.08
CA PRO A 477 14.41 -19.23 24.69
C PRO A 477 13.68 -20.10 23.65
N ALA A 478 12.36 -20.23 23.79
CA ALA A 478 11.53 -20.96 22.83
C ALA A 478 11.47 -20.29 21.45
N THR A 479 11.53 -18.96 21.38
CA THR A 479 11.62 -18.24 20.10
C THR A 479 13.00 -18.34 19.49
N ILE A 480 14.07 -18.33 20.31
CA ILE A 480 15.45 -18.55 19.85
C ILE A 480 15.60 -19.96 19.24
N GLU A 481 15.04 -20.98 19.89
CA GLU A 481 15.03 -22.36 19.36
C GLU A 481 14.34 -22.43 18.00
N TYR A 482 13.19 -21.76 17.86
CA TYR A 482 12.51 -21.64 16.57
C TYR A 482 13.38 -20.92 15.53
N ILE A 483 14.00 -19.79 15.87
CA ILE A 483 14.88 -19.06 14.95
C ILE A 483 16.04 -19.93 14.48
N ASN A 484 16.62 -20.74 15.39
CA ASN A 484 17.73 -21.63 15.08
C ASN A 484 17.34 -22.76 14.13
N SER A 485 16.09 -23.23 14.15
CA SER A 485 15.61 -24.29 13.26
C SER A 485 15.35 -23.84 11.81
N LEU A 486 15.25 -22.52 11.57
CA LEU A 486 14.92 -21.97 10.24
C LEU A 486 16.08 -22.12 9.24
N ASP A 487 15.81 -22.56 8.01
CA ASP A 487 16.83 -22.81 7.00
C ASP A 487 16.44 -22.20 5.66
N ALA A 488 17.22 -21.21 5.20
CA ALA A 488 16.93 -20.49 3.98
C ALA A 488 17.03 -21.36 2.72
N GLU A 489 17.94 -22.35 2.65
CA GLU A 489 18.03 -23.22 1.46
C GLU A 489 16.85 -24.18 1.38
N GLN A 490 16.43 -24.72 2.53
CA GLN A 490 15.22 -25.55 2.59
C GLN A 490 13.98 -24.75 2.19
N ASP A 491 13.89 -23.49 2.62
CA ASP A 491 12.80 -22.59 2.28
C ASP A 491 12.74 -22.23 0.79
N ILE A 492 13.89 -21.95 0.18
CA ILE A 492 13.97 -21.69 -1.26
C ILE A 492 13.56 -22.93 -2.05
N ALA A 493 14.04 -24.12 -1.64
CA ALA A 493 13.65 -25.39 -2.24
C ALA A 493 12.15 -25.68 -2.05
N LEU A 494 11.58 -25.30 -0.90
CA LEU A 494 10.17 -25.42 -0.59
C LEU A 494 9.31 -24.53 -1.50
N LEU A 495 9.64 -23.25 -1.64
CA LEU A 495 8.93 -22.36 -2.55
C LEU A 495 8.97 -22.89 -3.99
N LYS A 496 10.14 -23.36 -4.44
CA LYS A 496 10.30 -24.00 -5.75
C LYS A 496 9.45 -25.27 -5.88
N PHE A 497 9.34 -26.08 -4.83
CA PHE A 497 8.47 -27.25 -4.81
C PHE A 497 6.99 -26.88 -4.98
N TYR A 498 6.54 -25.75 -4.42
CA TYR A 498 5.20 -25.21 -4.64
C TYR A 498 5.03 -24.53 -6.01
N GLY A 499 6.08 -24.47 -6.83
CA GLY A 499 6.07 -23.89 -8.17
C GLY A 499 6.49 -22.43 -8.25
N TRP A 500 7.04 -21.89 -7.17
CA TRP A 500 7.44 -20.49 -7.05
C TRP A 500 8.96 -20.38 -7.13
N ASP A 501 9.48 -20.24 -8.35
CA ASP A 501 10.91 -20.00 -8.57
C ASP A 501 11.21 -18.52 -8.31
N ILE A 502 11.66 -18.22 -7.10
CA ILE A 502 12.06 -16.86 -6.73
C ILE A 502 13.35 -16.47 -7.44
N THR A 503 13.49 -15.19 -7.76
CA THR A 503 14.68 -14.66 -8.43
C THR A 503 15.93 -14.87 -7.56
N LEU A 504 17.11 -14.85 -8.19
CA LEU A 504 18.38 -14.96 -7.49
C LEU A 504 18.52 -13.87 -6.42
N GLU A 505 18.07 -12.66 -6.73
CA GLU A 505 18.07 -11.49 -5.85
C GLU A 505 17.18 -11.71 -4.62
N CYS A 506 15.93 -12.15 -4.80
CA CYS A 506 15.03 -12.44 -3.70
C CYS A 506 15.53 -13.61 -2.83
N ALA A 507 16.10 -14.64 -3.44
CA ALA A 507 16.69 -15.77 -2.74
C ALA A 507 17.93 -15.36 -1.92
N ARG A 508 18.78 -14.51 -2.48
CA ARG A 508 19.93 -13.90 -1.79
C ARG A 508 19.45 -13.09 -0.57
N MET A 509 18.40 -12.29 -0.73
CA MET A 509 17.81 -11.51 0.35
C MET A 509 17.35 -12.38 1.51
N LEU A 510 16.59 -13.45 1.23
CA LEU A 510 16.13 -14.41 2.25
C LEU A 510 17.29 -15.10 3.00
N ARG A 511 18.39 -15.42 2.29
CA ARG A 511 19.60 -15.99 2.91
C ARG A 511 20.25 -15.00 3.88
N ILE A 512 20.46 -13.77 3.41
CA ILE A 512 21.15 -12.73 4.18
C ILE A 512 20.33 -12.31 5.39
N SER A 513 19.02 -12.13 5.25
CA SER A 513 18.12 -11.78 6.36
C SER A 513 18.01 -12.90 7.40
N THR A 514 17.93 -14.17 6.96
CA THR A 514 17.96 -15.34 7.86
C THR A 514 19.29 -15.42 8.61
N MET A 515 20.39 -15.18 7.92
CA MET A 515 21.74 -15.14 8.52
C MET A 515 21.85 -14.03 9.57
N LEU A 516 21.37 -12.82 9.25
CA LEU A 516 21.34 -11.68 10.17
C LEU A 516 20.53 -11.98 11.42
N LEU A 517 19.33 -12.56 11.25
CA LEU A 517 18.47 -12.93 12.38
C LEU A 517 19.16 -13.93 13.31
N LYS A 518 19.74 -15.01 12.76
CA LYS A 518 20.44 -16.04 13.53
C LYS A 518 21.66 -15.49 14.26
N LYS A 519 22.54 -14.77 13.56
CA LYS A 519 23.75 -14.17 14.15
C LYS A 519 23.43 -13.09 15.19
N GLY A 520 22.35 -12.34 14.98
CA GLY A 520 21.89 -11.34 15.92
C GLY A 520 21.40 -11.96 17.23
N VAL A 521 20.57 -13.01 17.13
CA VAL A 521 20.09 -13.75 18.30
C VAL A 521 21.20 -14.45 19.06
N GLU A 522 22.18 -15.04 18.37
CA GLU A 522 23.37 -15.65 18.98
C GLU A 522 24.14 -14.64 19.86
N ARG A 523 24.13 -13.36 19.47
CA ARG A 523 24.75 -12.25 20.20
C ARG A 523 23.83 -11.59 21.24
N GLY A 524 22.65 -12.14 21.47
CA GLY A 524 21.68 -11.57 22.42
C GLY A 524 21.04 -10.27 21.95
N LEU A 525 21.10 -9.94 20.65
CA LEU A 525 20.45 -8.76 20.11
C LEU A 525 18.92 -8.89 20.18
N THR A 526 18.27 -7.77 20.47
CA THR A 526 16.80 -7.68 20.52
C THR A 526 16.21 -7.55 19.12
N PRO A 527 14.89 -7.82 18.93
CA PRO A 527 14.20 -7.53 17.67
C PRO A 527 14.46 -6.11 17.18
N PHE A 528 14.47 -5.14 18.10
CA PHE A 528 14.77 -3.74 17.82
C PHE A 528 16.16 -3.57 17.19
N ALA A 529 17.19 -4.16 17.79
CA ALA A 529 18.56 -4.04 17.29
C ALA A 529 18.72 -4.69 15.92
N ILE A 530 18.15 -5.89 15.71
CA ILE A 530 18.23 -6.62 14.45
C ILE A 530 17.45 -5.89 13.35
N GLY A 531 16.20 -5.49 13.60
CA GLY A 531 15.40 -4.77 12.62
C GLY A 531 15.97 -3.37 12.29
N SER A 532 16.60 -2.69 13.26
CA SER A 532 17.27 -1.40 13.01
C SER A 532 18.48 -1.52 12.07
N ILE A 533 19.12 -2.69 11.99
CA ILE A 533 20.19 -2.94 11.01
C ILE A 533 19.65 -2.98 9.58
N MET A 534 18.39 -3.40 9.41
CA MET A 534 17.72 -3.54 8.11
C MET A 534 17.08 -2.24 7.63
N CYS A 535 16.55 -1.42 8.54
CA CYS A 535 15.85 -0.19 8.18
C CYS A 535 16.82 0.98 7.97
N ARG A 536 16.57 1.79 6.95
CA ARG A 536 17.25 3.07 6.77
C ARG A 536 16.78 4.09 7.80
N GLU A 537 17.70 4.89 8.35
CA GLU A 537 17.35 6.00 9.25
C GLU A 537 16.66 7.14 8.49
N THR A 538 17.07 7.37 7.25
CA THR A 538 16.49 8.32 6.31
C THR A 538 16.47 7.71 4.92
N VAL A 539 15.61 8.21 4.03
CA VAL A 539 15.54 7.70 2.65
C VAL A 539 16.86 7.77 1.87
N THR A 540 17.82 8.61 2.30
CA THR A 540 19.12 8.79 1.65
C THR A 540 20.27 8.05 2.33
N LYS A 541 20.11 7.62 3.59
CA LYS A 541 21.17 6.97 4.36
C LYS A 541 20.97 5.46 4.31
N GLU A 542 21.87 4.77 3.61
CA GLU A 542 21.90 3.31 3.56
C GLU A 542 21.90 2.70 4.97
N SER A 543 21.11 1.65 5.11
CA SER A 543 21.04 0.82 6.31
C SER A 543 22.34 0.06 6.52
N VAL A 544 22.52 -0.52 7.71
CA VAL A 544 23.73 -1.29 8.01
C VAL A 544 23.78 -2.57 7.15
N ILE A 545 22.64 -3.21 6.88
CA ILE A 545 22.60 -4.40 6.02
C ILE A 545 22.97 -4.08 4.57
N GLU A 546 22.57 -2.91 4.06
CA GLU A 546 22.95 -2.47 2.71
C GLU A 546 24.46 -2.26 2.62
N LYS A 547 25.06 -1.64 3.63
CA LYS A 547 26.52 -1.47 3.71
C LYS A 547 27.25 -2.80 3.75
N ILE A 548 26.77 -3.76 4.56
CA ILE A 548 27.33 -5.12 4.60
C ILE A 548 27.28 -5.76 3.21
N VAL A 549 26.15 -5.64 2.51
CA VAL A 549 25.98 -6.18 1.15
C VAL A 549 26.90 -5.49 0.15
N CYS A 550 27.03 -4.16 0.21
CA CYS A 550 27.92 -3.39 -0.66
C CYS A 550 29.40 -3.72 -0.40
N GLU A 551 29.84 -3.74 0.87
CA GLU A 551 31.20 -4.13 1.26
C GLU A 551 31.53 -5.56 0.78
N ALA A 552 30.57 -6.49 0.87
CA ALA A 552 30.76 -7.84 0.36
C ALA A 552 30.91 -7.87 -1.16
N LYS A 553 30.10 -7.10 -1.91
CA LYS A 553 30.24 -6.97 -3.37
C LYS A 553 31.60 -6.39 -3.76
N ASP A 554 32.04 -5.34 -3.07
CA ASP A 554 33.31 -4.65 -3.34
C ASP A 554 34.54 -5.52 -3.00
N SER A 555 34.39 -6.46 -2.06
CA SER A 555 35.46 -7.39 -1.67
C SER A 555 35.73 -8.51 -2.69
N LEU A 556 34.86 -8.69 -3.69
CA LEU A 556 34.92 -9.82 -4.62
C LEU A 556 35.34 -9.39 -6.02
N LEU A 557 36.05 -10.29 -6.71
CA LEU A 557 36.39 -10.10 -8.11
C LEU A 557 35.17 -10.39 -9.02
N PRO A 558 35.07 -9.75 -10.19
CA PRO A 558 34.04 -10.08 -11.17
C PRO A 558 34.06 -11.58 -11.54
N GLY A 559 32.89 -12.23 -11.54
CA GLY A 559 32.74 -13.63 -11.92
C GLY A 559 32.85 -14.65 -10.77
N MET A 560 32.97 -14.20 -9.52
CA MET A 560 32.92 -15.10 -8.35
C MET A 560 31.51 -15.68 -8.13
N SER A 561 31.46 -16.90 -7.58
CA SER A 561 30.21 -17.62 -7.33
C SER A 561 29.36 -16.99 -6.23
N GLU A 562 28.03 -17.20 -6.27
CA GLU A 562 27.10 -16.77 -5.22
C GLU A 562 27.48 -17.27 -3.82
N ALA A 563 28.01 -18.49 -3.70
CA ALA A 563 28.48 -19.05 -2.43
C ALA A 563 29.63 -18.24 -1.83
N ALA A 564 30.58 -17.79 -2.66
CA ALA A 564 31.68 -16.94 -2.22
C ALA A 564 31.18 -15.55 -1.79
N PHE A 565 30.15 -15.02 -2.46
CA PHE A 565 29.51 -13.78 -2.05
C PHE A 565 28.83 -13.89 -0.68
N LEU A 566 28.06 -14.96 -0.45
CA LEU A 566 27.40 -15.19 0.84
C LEU A 566 28.40 -15.43 1.98
N GLU A 567 29.53 -16.09 1.71
CA GLU A 567 30.62 -16.25 2.68
C GLU A 567 31.28 -14.90 3.03
N ALA A 568 31.45 -14.00 2.05
CA ALA A 568 31.93 -12.64 2.31
C ALA A 568 30.94 -11.86 3.18
N VAL A 569 29.64 -11.91 2.86
CA VAL A 569 28.57 -11.32 3.69
C VAL A 569 28.62 -11.87 5.11
N PHE A 570 28.75 -13.20 5.28
CA PHE A 570 28.81 -13.85 6.59
C PHE A 570 29.92 -13.26 7.48
N ARG A 571 31.13 -13.11 6.94
CA ARG A 571 32.29 -12.58 7.68
C ARG A 571 32.19 -11.09 7.98
N ILE A 572 31.76 -10.31 7.00
CA ILE A 572 31.60 -8.86 7.15
C ILE A 572 30.51 -8.57 8.19
N MET A 573 29.40 -9.31 8.12
CA MET A 573 28.30 -9.21 9.08
C MET A 573 28.76 -9.47 10.52
N ASP A 574 29.61 -10.47 10.78
CA ASP A 574 30.17 -10.69 12.12
C ASP A 574 30.89 -9.44 12.64
N SER A 575 31.72 -8.80 11.83
CA SER A 575 32.44 -7.59 12.23
C SER A 575 31.53 -6.41 12.55
N HIS A 576 30.40 -6.26 11.84
CA HIS A 576 29.42 -5.22 12.12
C HIS A 576 28.63 -5.55 13.38
N LEU A 577 28.17 -6.79 13.55
CA LEU A 577 27.38 -7.21 14.70
C LEU A 577 28.17 -7.16 16.02
N ASP A 578 29.47 -7.47 16.01
CA ASP A 578 30.33 -7.39 17.20
C ASP A 578 30.50 -5.95 17.72
N LYS A 579 30.28 -4.94 16.86
CA LYS A 579 30.25 -3.52 17.28
C LYS A 579 28.92 -3.16 17.94
N HIS A 580 27.84 -3.86 17.61
CA HIS A 580 26.50 -3.63 18.14
C HIS A 580 26.18 -4.44 19.41
N ALA A 581 26.93 -5.51 19.68
CA ALA A 581 26.78 -6.36 20.86
C ALA A 581 27.54 -5.86 22.10
N LYS A 582 28.30 -4.77 21.98
CA LYS A 582 28.96 -4.06 23.09
C LYS A 582 28.15 -2.84 23.50
#